data_AF-A0AB38ZE51-F1
#
_entry.id   AF-A0AB38ZE51-F1
#
_cell.length_a   1.000
_cell.length_b   1.000
_cell.length_c   1.000
_cell.angle_alpha   90.00
_cell.angle_beta   90.00
_cell.angle_gamma   90.00
#
_symmetry.space_group_name_H-M   'P 1'
#
loop_
_entity.id
_entity.type
_entity.pdbx_description
1 polymer ?
#
loop_
_entity_poly.entity_id
_entity_poly.type
_entity_poly.pdbx_seq_one_letter_code
_entity_poly.pdbx_strand_id
1 'polypeptide(L)'
;MARLILVLYCFTLSFILQELNANAIETKRKIIVDADPGSDDAVAILLLLSNPKFSNIKAITTVNGNTNIGNSTRNAIRILEVANRLDIPIYRGAEKGLIYSASSDNFFGVDGFGESKFNTPLPSKEIKNDIPAAMVIVNEVKAHPNEVIILAIGPLTNLAMAIFLYPTLLQEVRQVIILGGSYQGVGISQPGSEFNFYCDPEAVQVVLSNSPVDKPVVILPVETINEIQLPLSWRKREMGKIPTSTIKFLNKVENYTMKGPHWISYDAVAAAILVEPAVIKKSLMVSIETLACPEKARGVILIDYNSKKPNVRLITHLDQQLLKKALLENFSKSV
;
A
#
# COMPACT_ATOMS: atom_id res chain seq x y z
N MET A 1 34.65 -26.67 -2.87
CA MET A 1 34.13 -25.28 -2.92
C MET A 1 32.60 -25.18 -2.89
N ALA A 2 31.82 -26.11 -3.45
CA ALA A 2 30.35 -26.00 -3.46
C ALA A 2 29.64 -26.15 -2.10
N ARG A 3 30.24 -26.83 -1.11
CA ARG A 3 29.64 -27.00 0.24
C ARG A 3 29.75 -25.77 1.15
N LEU A 4 30.63 -24.81 0.87
CA LEU A 4 30.82 -23.62 1.72
C LEU A 4 29.82 -22.49 1.36
N ILE A 5 29.35 -22.44 0.11
CA ILE A 5 28.41 -21.42 -0.39
C ILE A 5 26.97 -21.70 0.07
N LEU A 6 26.58 -22.98 0.19
CA LEU A 6 25.26 -23.37 0.68
C LEU A 6 25.07 -23.07 2.18
N VAL A 7 26.15 -23.15 2.97
CA VAL A 7 26.13 -22.88 4.41
C VAL A 7 25.96 -21.38 4.66
N LEU A 8 26.65 -20.49 3.93
CA LEU A 8 26.47 -19.04 4.06
C LEU A 8 25.05 -18.56 3.71
N TYR A 9 24.39 -19.17 2.71
CA TYR A 9 23.00 -18.85 2.34
C TYR A 9 21.97 -19.30 3.39
N CYS A 10 22.23 -20.42 4.07
CA CYS A 10 21.38 -20.89 5.16
C CYS A 10 21.55 -20.04 6.43
N PHE A 11 22.76 -19.52 6.68
CA PHE A 11 23.01 -18.64 7.82
C PHE A 11 22.37 -17.26 7.64
N THR A 12 22.35 -16.67 6.44
CA THR A 12 21.67 -15.37 6.20
C THR A 12 20.15 -15.48 6.29
N LEU A 13 19.55 -16.56 5.76
CA LEU A 13 18.10 -16.81 5.87
C LEU A 13 17.67 -17.11 7.31
N SER A 14 18.50 -17.85 8.05
CA SER A 14 18.29 -18.17 9.48
C SER A 14 18.38 -16.92 10.37
N PHE A 15 19.31 -16.01 10.07
CA PHE A 15 19.45 -14.75 10.80
C PHE A 15 18.28 -13.78 10.52
N ILE A 16 17.81 -13.72 9.27
CA ILE A 16 16.62 -12.94 8.88
C ILE A 16 15.35 -13.50 9.54
N LEU A 17 15.20 -14.84 9.59
CA LEU A 17 14.11 -15.47 10.32
C LEU A 17 14.24 -15.24 11.83
N GLN A 18 15.45 -15.18 12.40
CA GLN A 18 15.66 -14.85 13.80
C GLN A 18 15.37 -13.38 14.13
N GLU A 19 15.70 -12.39 13.28
CA GLU A 19 15.33 -10.99 13.52
C GLU A 19 13.82 -10.72 13.32
N LEU A 20 13.18 -11.47 12.42
CA LEU A 20 11.72 -11.44 12.24
C LEU A 20 10.99 -12.17 13.40
N ASN A 21 11.54 -13.27 13.91
CA ASN A 21 10.94 -14.07 15.00
C ASN A 21 11.29 -13.58 16.41
N ALA A 22 12.45 -12.94 16.64
CA ALA A 22 12.83 -12.41 17.95
C ALA A 22 11.98 -11.18 18.36
N ASN A 23 11.29 -10.56 17.40
CA ASN A 23 10.29 -9.51 17.63
C ASN A 23 8.87 -10.07 17.91
N ALA A 24 8.72 -11.38 18.12
CA ALA A 24 7.44 -12.04 18.40
C ALA A 24 7.04 -12.02 19.89
N ILE A 25 7.52 -11.03 20.67
CA ILE A 25 6.74 -10.56 21.81
C ILE A 25 5.67 -9.65 21.20
N GLU A 26 4.42 -10.07 21.39
CA GLU A 26 3.17 -9.65 20.75
C GLU A 26 2.88 -8.13 20.80
N THR A 27 3.72 -7.32 20.15
CA THR A 27 3.54 -5.88 20.05
C THR A 27 2.72 -5.58 18.80
N LYS A 28 1.50 -5.05 19.01
CA LYS A 28 0.65 -4.53 17.94
C LYS A 28 1.46 -3.51 17.13
N ARG A 29 1.65 -3.76 15.84
CA ARG A 29 2.39 -2.88 14.93
C ARG A 29 1.66 -1.54 14.84
N LYS A 30 2.39 -0.45 15.06
CA LYS A 30 1.91 0.91 14.81
C LYS A 30 1.97 1.12 13.30
N ILE A 31 0.83 1.36 12.66
CA ILE A 31 0.77 1.56 11.21
C ILE A 31 -0.04 2.80 10.87
N ILE A 32 0.44 3.56 9.88
CA ILE A 32 -0.31 4.58 9.17
C ILE A 32 -0.59 4.04 7.78
N VAL A 33 -1.83 4.15 7.33
CA VAL A 33 -2.22 3.81 5.96
C VAL A 33 -2.53 5.10 5.22
N ASP A 34 -1.70 5.43 4.22
CA ASP A 34 -1.89 6.56 3.32
C ASP A 34 -2.43 6.05 1.98
N ALA A 35 -3.69 6.40 1.69
CA ALA A 35 -4.50 5.71 0.70
C ALA A 35 -5.44 6.67 -0.04
N ASP A 36 -6.00 6.25 -1.16
CA ASP A 36 -6.97 6.99 -1.95
C ASP A 36 -8.24 6.15 -2.20
N PRO A 37 -8.98 5.75 -1.14
CA PRO A 37 -9.78 4.53 -1.17
C PRO A 37 -10.69 4.28 -2.38
N GLY A 38 -10.22 3.39 -3.25
CA GLY A 38 -10.95 2.59 -4.21
C GLY A 38 -11.27 1.19 -3.68
N SER A 39 -11.83 0.34 -4.54
CA SER A 39 -12.32 -0.98 -4.11
C SER A 39 -11.20 -1.93 -3.66
N ASP A 40 -9.98 -1.78 -4.15
CA ASP A 40 -8.82 -2.58 -3.73
C ASP A 40 -8.12 -2.02 -2.48
N ASP A 41 -8.06 -0.69 -2.28
CA ASP A 41 -7.69 -0.12 -0.97
C ASP A 41 -8.58 -0.68 0.14
N ALA A 42 -9.88 -0.85 -0.13
CA ALA A 42 -10.80 -1.46 0.80
C ALA A 42 -10.40 -2.89 1.18
N VAL A 43 -9.93 -3.69 0.21
CA VAL A 43 -9.39 -5.03 0.48
C VAL A 43 -8.15 -4.92 1.36
N ALA A 44 -7.24 -4.00 1.07
CA ALA A 44 -6.00 -3.80 1.81
C ALA A 44 -6.23 -3.40 3.27
N ILE A 45 -7.05 -2.38 3.52
CA ILE A 45 -7.37 -1.89 4.86
C ILE A 45 -8.13 -2.96 5.65
N LEU A 46 -9.12 -3.63 5.05
CA LEU A 46 -9.85 -4.70 5.72
C LEU A 46 -8.97 -5.91 6.03
N LEU A 47 -7.99 -6.22 5.18
CA LEU A 47 -7.01 -7.28 5.43
C LEU A 47 -6.14 -6.96 6.66
N LEU A 48 -5.66 -5.72 6.77
CA LEU A 48 -4.92 -5.26 7.96
C LEU A 48 -5.78 -5.35 9.22
N LEU A 49 -7.02 -4.86 9.17
CA LEU A 49 -7.95 -4.90 10.31
C LEU A 49 -8.32 -6.32 10.73
N SER A 50 -8.36 -7.27 9.79
CA SER A 50 -8.61 -8.69 10.07
C SER A 50 -7.41 -9.40 10.70
N ASN A 51 -6.24 -8.75 10.79
CA ASN A 51 -5.05 -9.30 11.39
C ASN A 51 -4.71 -8.65 12.74
N PRO A 52 -4.70 -9.40 13.87
CA PRO A 52 -4.43 -8.84 15.20
C PRO A 52 -3.11 -8.08 15.33
N LYS A 53 -2.08 -8.44 14.54
CA LYS A 53 -0.77 -7.76 14.52
C LYS A 53 -0.90 -6.29 14.11
N PHE A 54 -1.92 -5.93 13.32
CA PHE A 54 -2.17 -4.58 12.80
C PHE A 54 -3.39 -3.92 13.44
N SER A 55 -3.85 -4.41 14.59
CA SER A 55 -4.97 -3.81 15.32
C SER A 55 -4.73 -2.36 15.78
N ASN A 56 -3.47 -1.90 15.80
CA ASN A 56 -3.04 -0.55 16.17
C ASN A 56 -2.74 0.33 14.93
N ILE A 57 -3.76 0.52 14.08
CA ILE A 57 -3.72 1.54 13.04
C ILE A 57 -3.84 2.91 13.71
N LYS A 58 -2.79 3.71 13.59
CA LYS A 58 -2.65 5.02 14.22
C LYS A 58 -3.49 6.08 13.50
N ALA A 59 -3.51 6.03 12.18
CA ALA A 59 -4.33 6.88 11.34
C ALA A 59 -4.54 6.25 9.96
N ILE A 60 -5.66 6.60 9.32
CA ILE A 60 -5.82 6.51 7.88
C ILE A 60 -5.75 7.93 7.33
N THR A 61 -4.78 8.22 6.48
CA THR A 61 -4.67 9.48 5.76
C THR A 61 -5.17 9.26 4.34
N THR A 62 -6.07 10.14 3.87
CA THR A 62 -6.57 10.02 2.49
C THR A 62 -5.88 11.01 1.56
N VAL A 63 -5.68 10.61 0.31
CA VAL A 63 -5.11 11.45 -0.76
C VAL A 63 -5.99 11.36 -2.01
N ASN A 64 -5.89 12.34 -2.91
CA ASN A 64 -6.56 12.29 -4.20
C ASN A 64 -5.83 11.32 -5.15
N GLY A 65 -6.59 10.47 -5.85
CA GLY A 65 -6.06 9.50 -6.81
C GLY A 65 -7.18 8.78 -7.55
N ASN A 66 -7.50 7.55 -7.16
CA ASN A 66 -8.57 6.68 -7.70
C ASN A 66 -9.91 7.42 -7.88
N THR A 67 -10.22 8.33 -6.96
CA THR A 67 -11.36 9.24 -7.04
C THR A 67 -11.01 10.57 -6.36
N ASN A 68 -11.93 11.55 -6.39
CA ASN A 68 -11.72 12.79 -5.66
C ASN A 68 -11.59 12.52 -4.17
N ILE A 69 -10.78 13.32 -3.49
CA ILE A 69 -10.48 13.19 -2.06
C ILE A 69 -11.74 13.11 -1.17
N GLY A 70 -12.84 13.76 -1.55
CA GLY A 70 -14.11 13.71 -0.82
C GLY A 70 -14.76 12.33 -0.87
N ASN A 71 -14.73 11.66 -2.03
CA ASN A 71 -15.14 10.27 -2.17
C ASN A 71 -14.19 9.35 -1.40
N SER A 72 -12.87 9.48 -1.59
CA SER A 72 -11.85 8.69 -0.89
C SER A 72 -12.02 8.73 0.63
N THR A 73 -12.30 9.91 1.20
CA THR A 73 -12.56 10.08 2.65
C THR A 73 -13.85 9.38 3.09
N ARG A 74 -14.94 9.47 2.30
CA ARG A 74 -16.19 8.77 2.60
C ARG A 74 -16.03 7.25 2.51
N ASN A 75 -15.25 6.79 1.55
CA ASN A 75 -14.95 5.39 1.34
C ASN A 75 -14.15 4.80 2.52
N ALA A 76 -13.16 5.54 3.04
CA ALA A 76 -12.48 5.18 4.29
C ALA A 76 -13.44 4.99 5.47
N ILE A 77 -14.45 5.87 5.62
CA ILE A 77 -15.46 5.74 6.69
C ILE A 77 -16.27 4.45 6.52
N ARG A 78 -16.71 4.12 5.30
CA ARG A 78 -17.46 2.88 5.02
C ARG A 78 -16.64 1.62 5.30
N ILE A 79 -15.35 1.64 4.96
CA ILE A 79 -14.43 0.56 5.27
C ILE A 79 -14.37 0.32 6.78
N LEU A 80 -14.17 1.40 7.56
CA LEU A 80 -14.12 1.31 9.03
C LEU A 80 -15.47 0.93 9.66
N GLU A 81 -16.59 1.37 9.08
CA GLU A 81 -17.94 0.99 9.51
C GLU A 81 -18.12 -0.53 9.43
N VAL A 82 -17.76 -1.13 8.30
CA VAL A 82 -17.91 -2.58 8.07
C VAL A 82 -17.00 -3.40 8.97
N ALA A 83 -15.81 -2.86 9.28
CA ALA A 83 -14.86 -3.47 10.21
C ALA A 83 -15.21 -3.21 11.69
N ASN A 84 -16.25 -2.44 12.00
CA ASN A 84 -16.56 -2.00 13.37
C ASN A 84 -15.36 -1.31 14.07
N ARG A 85 -14.60 -0.51 13.31
CA ARG A 85 -13.38 0.17 13.76
C ARG A 85 -13.43 1.68 13.54
N LEU A 86 -14.60 2.27 13.81
CA LEU A 86 -14.79 3.72 13.76
C LEU A 86 -13.96 4.49 14.81
N ASP A 87 -13.25 3.80 15.72
CA ASP A 87 -12.26 4.37 16.63
C ASP A 87 -10.99 4.88 15.91
N ILE A 88 -10.63 4.31 14.76
CA ILE A 88 -9.43 4.71 14.01
C ILE A 88 -9.65 6.08 13.39
N PRO A 89 -8.78 7.08 13.62
CA PRO A 89 -8.97 8.42 13.06
C PRO A 89 -8.68 8.44 11.55
N ILE A 90 -9.50 9.22 10.82
CA ILE A 90 -9.31 9.48 9.39
C ILE A 90 -8.97 10.96 9.22
N TYR A 91 -7.90 11.25 8.49
CA TYR A 91 -7.48 12.61 8.17
C TYR A 91 -7.50 12.83 6.66
N ARG A 92 -8.23 13.86 6.22
CA ARG A 92 -8.25 14.25 4.82
C ARG A 92 -6.92 14.95 4.47
N GLY A 93 -6.23 14.42 3.47
CA GLY A 93 -4.95 14.95 2.99
C GLY A 93 -5.06 15.71 1.68
N ALA A 94 -4.01 15.60 0.86
CA ALA A 94 -3.85 16.39 -0.35
C ALA A 94 -4.95 16.14 -1.38
N GLU A 95 -5.53 17.23 -1.88
CA GLU A 95 -6.50 17.21 -2.99
C GLU A 95 -5.81 17.29 -4.37
N LYS A 96 -4.53 17.68 -4.40
CA LYS A 96 -3.73 17.93 -5.59
C LYS A 96 -2.32 17.40 -5.39
N GLY A 97 -1.65 17.00 -6.46
CA GLY A 97 -0.22 16.70 -6.44
C GLY A 97 0.63 17.95 -6.18
N LEU A 98 1.93 17.77 -5.91
CA LEU A 98 2.83 18.85 -5.49
C LEU A 98 2.95 20.00 -6.51
N ILE A 99 3.02 19.67 -7.81
CA ILE A 99 3.12 20.66 -8.89
C ILE A 99 1.94 20.53 -9.84
N TYR A 100 1.72 19.33 -10.37
CA TYR A 100 0.61 19.01 -11.26
C TYR A 100 -0.27 17.94 -10.64
N SER A 101 -1.55 17.94 -10.99
CA SER A 101 -2.48 16.90 -10.57
C SER A 101 -2.91 16.09 -11.79
N ALA A 102 -2.76 14.77 -11.72
CA ALA A 102 -3.43 13.89 -12.64
C ALA A 102 -4.95 13.88 -12.36
N SER A 103 -5.73 13.71 -13.42
CA SER A 103 -7.15 13.38 -13.27
C SER A 103 -7.29 11.94 -12.82
N SER A 104 -8.28 11.66 -11.97
CA SER A 104 -8.75 10.29 -11.72
C SER A 104 -9.20 9.66 -13.04
N ASP A 105 -8.83 8.39 -13.24
CA ASP A 105 -9.28 7.58 -14.38
C ASP A 105 -10.65 6.90 -14.13
N ASN A 106 -11.18 7.02 -12.90
CA ASN A 106 -12.38 6.37 -12.41
C ASN A 106 -12.39 4.85 -12.66
N PHE A 107 -11.23 4.18 -12.56
CA PHE A 107 -11.10 2.74 -12.79
C PHE A 107 -12.08 1.92 -11.92
N PHE A 108 -12.29 2.35 -10.67
CA PHE A 108 -13.23 1.76 -9.72
C PHE A 108 -14.64 2.39 -9.74
N GLY A 109 -14.96 3.18 -10.76
CA GLY A 109 -16.15 4.03 -10.79
C GLY A 109 -15.88 5.43 -10.24
N VAL A 110 -16.80 6.36 -10.50
CA VAL A 110 -16.68 7.78 -10.12
C VAL A 110 -16.62 7.96 -8.61
N ASP A 111 -17.33 7.12 -7.86
CA ASP A 111 -17.30 7.13 -6.39
C ASP A 111 -16.17 6.27 -5.79
N GLY A 112 -15.40 5.54 -6.61
CA GLY A 112 -14.36 4.61 -6.17
C GLY A 112 -14.86 3.25 -5.67
N PHE A 113 -16.18 3.05 -5.52
CA PHE A 113 -16.81 1.81 -5.01
C PHE A 113 -17.82 1.22 -6.00
N GLY A 114 -17.59 1.42 -7.28
CA GLY A 114 -18.35 0.80 -8.35
C GLY A 114 -19.81 1.26 -8.39
N GLU A 115 -20.07 2.51 -7.98
CA GLU A 115 -21.41 3.09 -7.92
C GLU A 115 -22.35 2.26 -7.05
N SER A 116 -21.76 1.59 -6.06
CA SER A 116 -22.44 0.74 -5.10
C SER A 116 -23.39 1.60 -4.27
N LYS A 117 -24.65 1.71 -4.68
CA LYS A 117 -25.67 2.43 -3.90
C LYS A 117 -25.70 1.88 -2.47
N PHE A 118 -25.32 2.70 -1.51
CA PHE A 118 -25.38 2.37 -0.08
C PHE A 118 -26.73 2.82 0.48
N ASN A 119 -27.50 1.88 1.03
CA ASN A 119 -28.85 2.16 1.56
C ASN A 119 -28.81 2.72 2.99
N THR A 120 -27.65 2.66 3.64
CA THR A 120 -27.43 3.28 4.95
C THR A 120 -26.84 4.67 4.76
N PRO A 121 -27.19 5.65 5.61
CA PRO A 121 -26.47 6.92 5.62
C PRO A 121 -25.00 6.68 5.99
N LEU A 122 -24.12 7.62 5.63
CA LEU A 122 -22.74 7.58 6.09
C LEU A 122 -22.74 7.75 7.62
N PRO A 123 -22.00 6.93 8.39
CA PRO A 123 -21.90 7.12 9.84
C PRO A 123 -21.47 8.53 10.19
N SER A 124 -22.02 9.05 11.30
CA SER A 124 -21.51 10.28 11.90
C SER A 124 -20.16 9.98 12.55
N LYS A 125 -19.11 9.95 11.71
CA LYS A 125 -17.72 9.91 12.12
C LYS A 125 -17.11 11.27 11.87
N GLU A 126 -16.46 11.81 12.89
CA GLU A 126 -15.71 13.04 12.75
C GLU A 126 -14.52 12.78 11.81
N ILE A 127 -14.54 13.43 10.64
CA ILE A 127 -13.37 13.54 9.78
C ILE A 127 -12.49 14.62 10.41
N LYS A 128 -11.27 14.26 10.81
CA LYS A 128 -10.33 15.20 11.38
C LYS A 128 -9.74 16.05 10.25
N ASN A 129 -10.22 17.28 10.14
CA ASN A 129 -9.76 18.29 9.17
C ASN A 129 -8.98 19.43 9.84
N ASP A 130 -8.85 19.38 11.17
CA ASP A 130 -8.13 20.35 12.01
C ASP A 130 -6.61 20.21 11.88
N ILE A 131 -6.12 19.04 11.49
CA ILE A 131 -4.71 18.74 11.31
C ILE A 131 -4.48 18.20 9.89
N PRO A 132 -3.57 18.79 9.09
CA PRO A 132 -3.22 18.23 7.78
C PRO A 132 -2.67 16.80 7.89
N ALA A 133 -3.07 15.91 6.98
CA ALA A 133 -2.62 14.50 6.96
C ALA A 133 -1.09 14.35 7.06
N ALA A 134 -0.33 15.18 6.34
CA ALA A 134 1.13 15.19 6.42
C ALA A 134 1.67 15.48 7.83
N MET A 135 1.05 16.40 8.57
CA MET A 135 1.41 16.69 9.96
C MET A 135 1.07 15.53 10.90
N VAL A 136 0.01 14.76 10.62
CA VAL A 136 -0.31 13.55 11.38
C VAL A 136 0.78 12.51 11.21
N ILE A 137 1.26 12.27 9.98
CA ILE A 137 2.39 11.38 9.72
C ILE A 137 3.61 11.82 10.54
N VAL A 138 3.96 13.11 10.50
CA VAL A 138 5.07 13.67 11.29
C VAL A 138 4.86 13.44 12.79
N ASN A 139 3.69 13.78 13.32
CA ASN A 139 3.40 13.68 14.75
C ASN A 139 3.49 12.25 15.27
N GLU A 140 2.96 11.29 14.53
CA GLU A 140 2.99 9.87 14.89
C GLU A 140 4.41 9.29 14.84
N VAL A 141 5.20 9.64 13.81
CA VAL A 141 6.62 9.22 13.73
C VAL A 141 7.44 9.81 14.86
N LYS A 142 7.27 11.11 15.16
CA LYS A 142 7.97 11.77 16.28
C LYS A 142 7.58 11.20 17.65
N ALA A 143 6.31 10.84 17.84
CA ALA A 143 5.84 10.24 19.08
C ALA A 143 6.32 8.79 19.25
N HIS A 144 6.62 8.10 18.16
CA HIS A 144 6.94 6.68 18.13
C HIS A 144 8.13 6.37 17.19
N PRO A 145 9.33 6.94 17.46
CA PRO A 145 10.48 6.80 16.58
C PRO A 145 10.90 5.33 16.46
N ASN A 146 11.15 4.91 15.23
CA ASN A 146 11.51 3.57 14.77
C ASN A 146 10.43 2.50 14.97
N GLU A 147 9.20 2.88 15.32
CA GLU A 147 8.09 1.95 15.54
C GLU A 147 7.00 2.01 14.47
N VAL A 148 6.80 3.16 13.82
CA VAL A 148 5.72 3.39 12.85
C VAL A 148 6.04 2.77 11.50
N ILE A 149 5.14 1.93 11.01
CA ILE A 149 5.11 1.46 9.62
C ILE A 149 4.22 2.41 8.82
N ILE A 150 4.66 2.81 7.63
CA ILE A 150 3.82 3.55 6.67
C ILE A 150 3.53 2.63 5.50
N LEU A 151 2.25 2.37 5.24
CA LEU A 151 1.76 1.75 4.02
C LEU A 151 1.19 2.86 3.14
N ALA A 152 1.90 3.20 2.07
CA ALA A 152 1.47 4.18 1.08
C ALA A 152 0.97 3.44 -0.17
N ILE A 153 -0.34 3.41 -0.33
CA ILE A 153 -1.05 2.70 -1.41
C ILE A 153 -1.77 3.64 -2.37
N GLY A 154 -1.73 4.96 -2.12
CA GLY A 154 -2.10 5.99 -3.09
C GLY A 154 -0.91 6.87 -3.54
N PRO A 155 -1.18 7.97 -4.25
CA PRO A 155 -0.17 8.96 -4.62
C PRO A 155 0.59 9.52 -3.41
N LEU A 156 1.91 9.67 -3.52
CA LEU A 156 2.80 9.93 -2.38
C LEU A 156 2.78 11.37 -1.84
N THR A 157 1.82 12.20 -2.24
CA THR A 157 1.78 13.63 -1.94
C THR A 157 1.81 13.91 -0.43
N ASN A 158 1.00 13.18 0.36
CA ASN A 158 0.97 13.35 1.81
C ASN A 158 2.32 13.02 2.45
N LEU A 159 2.96 11.91 2.02
CA LEU A 159 4.26 11.48 2.52
C LEU A 159 5.37 12.46 2.13
N ALA A 160 5.38 12.97 0.90
CA ALA A 160 6.34 13.97 0.46
C ALA A 160 6.21 15.30 1.23
N MET A 161 4.98 15.76 1.46
CA MET A 161 4.72 16.93 2.33
C MET A 161 5.19 16.67 3.77
N ALA A 162 5.00 15.46 4.31
CA ALA A 162 5.48 15.10 5.63
C ALA A 162 7.02 15.15 5.70
N ILE A 163 7.72 14.71 4.65
CA ILE A 163 9.19 14.82 4.54
C ILE A 163 9.65 16.28 4.47
N PHE A 164 8.93 17.15 3.74
CA PHE A 164 9.26 18.60 3.76
C PHE A 164 9.13 19.22 5.15
N LEU A 165 8.12 18.79 5.92
CA LEU A 165 7.90 19.26 7.28
C LEU A 165 8.89 18.63 8.29
N TYR A 166 9.33 17.40 8.03
CA TYR A 166 10.25 16.65 8.88
C TYR A 166 11.28 15.86 8.03
N PRO A 167 12.40 16.48 7.64
CA PRO A 167 13.35 15.86 6.70
C PRO A 167 13.98 14.54 7.17
N THR A 168 14.00 14.27 8.48
CA THR A 168 14.50 13.00 9.05
C THR A 168 13.44 11.89 9.17
N LEU A 169 12.24 12.11 8.61
CA LEU A 169 11.09 11.21 8.76
C LEU A 169 11.41 9.78 8.34
N LEU A 170 12.04 9.58 7.18
CA LEU A 170 12.31 8.23 6.67
C LEU A 170 13.41 7.48 7.45
N GLN A 171 14.27 8.21 8.15
CA GLN A 171 15.26 7.64 9.07
C GLN A 171 14.59 7.15 10.36
N GLU A 172 13.45 7.74 10.75
CA GLU A 172 12.78 7.48 12.02
C GLU A 172 11.52 6.61 11.90
N VAL A 173 11.09 6.23 10.72
CA VAL A 173 10.04 5.20 10.54
C VAL A 173 10.62 3.80 10.72
N ARG A 174 9.81 2.84 11.16
CA ARG A 174 10.20 1.43 11.15
C ARG A 174 10.41 0.93 9.72
N GLN A 175 9.48 1.25 8.83
CA GLN A 175 9.46 0.80 7.44
C GLN A 175 8.47 1.64 6.64
N VAL A 176 8.77 1.90 5.37
CA VAL A 176 7.80 2.40 4.39
C VAL A 176 7.63 1.36 3.29
N ILE A 177 6.38 1.03 2.98
CA ILE A 177 6.00 0.21 1.85
C ILE A 177 5.17 1.06 0.91
N ILE A 178 5.58 1.09 -0.34
CA ILE A 178 4.99 1.89 -1.39
C ILE A 178 4.45 0.93 -2.45
N LEU A 179 3.17 1.04 -2.77
CA LEU A 179 2.64 0.50 -4.01
C LEU A 179 2.87 1.52 -5.13
N GLY A 180 3.66 1.12 -6.12
CA GLY A 180 3.77 1.88 -7.34
C GLY A 180 5.03 1.63 -8.14
N GLY A 181 5.13 2.34 -9.26
CA GLY A 181 6.23 2.20 -10.21
C GLY A 181 6.13 0.95 -11.10
N SER A 182 6.92 0.97 -12.18
CA SER A 182 6.97 -0.07 -13.19
C SER A 182 8.43 -0.32 -13.58
N TYR A 183 8.96 -1.49 -13.24
CA TYR A 183 10.39 -1.77 -13.39
C TYR A 183 10.78 -2.39 -14.74
N GLN A 184 9.79 -2.94 -15.46
CA GLN A 184 9.95 -3.48 -16.81
C GLN A 184 9.33 -2.55 -17.87
N GLY A 185 8.80 -1.39 -17.47
CA GLY A 185 8.15 -0.43 -18.36
C GLY A 185 6.71 -0.82 -18.74
N VAL A 186 6.09 -1.76 -18.03
CA VAL A 186 4.65 -2.05 -18.15
C VAL A 186 3.84 -0.96 -17.45
N GLY A 187 3.38 0.02 -18.22
CA GLY A 187 2.55 1.09 -17.69
C GLY A 187 1.06 0.75 -17.65
N ILE A 188 0.34 1.25 -16.64
CA ILE A 188 -1.11 1.15 -16.53
C ILE A 188 -1.84 2.47 -16.82
N SER A 189 -1.17 3.62 -16.62
CA SER A 189 -1.73 4.94 -16.97
C SER A 189 -1.23 5.44 -18.32
N GLN A 190 0.06 5.25 -18.59
CA GLN A 190 0.70 5.50 -19.87
C GLN A 190 1.93 4.60 -20.00
N PRO A 191 2.51 4.38 -21.20
CA PRO A 191 3.67 3.50 -21.35
C PRO A 191 4.79 3.82 -20.33
N GLY A 192 5.19 2.80 -19.57
CA GLY A 192 6.22 2.88 -18.54
C GLY A 192 5.81 3.48 -17.18
N SER A 193 4.57 3.95 -17.03
CA SER A 193 4.13 4.65 -15.81
C SER A 193 2.99 3.92 -15.10
N GLU A 194 3.19 3.72 -13.81
CA GLU A 194 2.19 3.20 -12.87
C GLU A 194 1.36 4.36 -12.31
N PHE A 195 0.10 4.10 -11.96
CA PHE A 195 -0.91 5.12 -11.61
C PHE A 195 -0.51 6.04 -10.44
N ASN A 196 -0.10 5.49 -9.30
CA ASN A 196 0.27 6.30 -8.14
C ASN A 196 1.49 7.18 -8.44
N PHE A 197 2.47 6.64 -9.17
CA PHE A 197 3.66 7.38 -9.56
C PHE A 197 3.38 8.41 -10.65
N TYR A 198 2.44 8.12 -11.56
CA TYR A 198 1.95 9.06 -12.58
C TYR A 198 1.22 10.25 -11.96
N CYS A 199 0.45 10.01 -10.90
CA CYS A 199 -0.35 11.04 -10.23
C CYS A 199 0.51 12.16 -9.64
N ASP A 200 1.60 11.80 -8.96
CA ASP A 200 2.52 12.77 -8.36
C ASP A 200 3.99 12.29 -8.37
N PRO A 201 4.65 12.29 -9.54
CA PRO A 201 6.06 11.93 -9.67
C PRO A 201 6.98 12.92 -8.96
N GLU A 202 6.55 14.17 -8.77
CA GLU A 202 7.29 15.13 -7.97
C GLU A 202 7.37 14.65 -6.50
N ALA A 203 6.26 14.15 -5.94
CA ALA A 203 6.25 13.54 -4.61
C ALA A 203 7.09 12.26 -4.55
N VAL A 204 7.03 11.41 -5.59
CA VAL A 204 7.89 10.23 -5.70
C VAL A 204 9.36 10.63 -5.65
N GLN A 205 9.78 11.66 -6.39
CA GLN A 205 11.16 12.14 -6.39
C GLN A 205 11.61 12.58 -4.98
N VAL A 206 10.75 13.29 -4.25
CA VAL A 206 11.01 13.69 -2.86
C VAL A 206 11.21 12.48 -1.96
N VAL A 207 10.31 11.50 -2.03
CA VAL A 207 10.40 10.28 -1.19
C VAL A 207 11.67 9.48 -1.50
N LEU A 208 11.96 9.25 -2.79
CA LEU A 208 13.13 8.44 -3.19
C LEU A 208 14.46 9.14 -2.93
N SER A 209 14.53 10.47 -3.06
CA SER A 209 15.75 11.24 -2.75
C SER A 209 16.06 11.28 -1.26
N ASN A 210 15.06 11.09 -0.40
CA ASN A 210 15.22 11.06 1.07
C ASN A 210 15.24 9.65 1.65
N SER A 211 15.11 8.62 0.82
CA SER A 211 15.13 7.22 1.28
C SER A 211 16.54 6.84 1.76
N PRO A 212 16.69 6.35 3.00
CA PRO A 212 18.00 6.09 3.57
C PRO A 212 18.59 4.77 3.04
N VAL A 213 19.91 4.75 2.80
CA VAL A 213 20.60 3.62 2.16
C VAL A 213 20.63 2.36 3.04
N ASP A 214 20.70 2.52 4.36
CA ASP A 214 20.71 1.43 5.34
C ASP A 214 19.32 0.85 5.60
N LYS A 215 18.27 1.65 5.38
CA LYS A 215 16.86 1.26 5.57
C LYS A 215 15.98 1.79 4.42
N PRO A 216 16.22 1.36 3.17
CA PRO A 216 15.53 1.93 2.03
C PRO A 216 14.05 1.59 2.02
N VAL A 217 13.26 2.48 1.44
CA VAL A 217 11.84 2.24 1.20
C VAL A 217 11.64 0.97 0.36
N VAL A 218 10.55 0.26 0.62
CA VAL A 218 10.17 -0.92 -0.15
C VAL A 218 9.18 -0.51 -1.22
N ILE A 219 9.44 -0.89 -2.47
CA ILE A 219 8.51 -0.68 -3.58
C ILE A 219 7.96 -2.03 -4.04
N LEU A 220 6.63 -2.10 -4.14
CA LEU A 220 5.90 -3.15 -4.83
C LEU A 220 5.45 -2.62 -6.21
N PRO A 221 6.14 -3.02 -7.30
CA PRO A 221 5.83 -2.53 -8.63
C PRO A 221 4.68 -3.31 -9.28
N VAL A 222 4.06 -2.71 -10.30
CA VAL A 222 2.87 -3.24 -10.97
C VAL A 222 3.11 -4.60 -11.62
N GLU A 223 4.30 -4.84 -12.21
CA GLU A 223 4.60 -6.11 -12.88
C GLU A 223 4.61 -7.28 -11.92
N THR A 224 5.16 -7.09 -10.72
CA THR A 224 5.22 -8.13 -9.70
C THR A 224 3.83 -8.60 -9.26
N ILE A 225 2.84 -7.72 -9.32
CA ILE A 225 1.44 -8.05 -9.02
C ILE A 225 0.78 -8.72 -10.24
N ASN A 226 0.99 -8.18 -11.43
CA ASN A 226 0.45 -8.72 -12.68
C ASN A 226 0.93 -10.16 -12.95
N GLU A 227 2.18 -10.49 -12.60
CA GLU A 227 2.75 -11.84 -12.73
C GLU A 227 2.05 -12.88 -11.83
N ILE A 228 1.42 -12.46 -10.74
CA ILE A 228 0.72 -13.38 -9.84
C ILE A 228 -0.48 -14.02 -10.53
N GLN A 229 -1.22 -13.29 -11.38
CA GLN A 229 -2.40 -13.78 -12.11
C GLN A 229 -3.40 -14.55 -11.21
N LEU A 230 -3.85 -13.93 -10.10
CA LEU A 230 -4.86 -14.56 -9.24
C LEU A 230 -6.15 -14.80 -10.03
N PRO A 231 -6.70 -16.03 -10.10
CA PRO A 231 -7.90 -16.27 -10.89
C PRO A 231 -9.12 -15.54 -10.33
N LEU A 232 -9.90 -14.85 -11.16
CA LEU A 232 -11.16 -14.24 -10.72
C LEU A 232 -12.14 -15.29 -10.21
N SER A 233 -12.11 -16.49 -10.80
CA SER A 233 -12.92 -17.61 -10.36
C SER A 233 -12.57 -18.07 -8.94
N TRP A 234 -11.31 -17.90 -8.50
CA TRP A 234 -10.88 -18.15 -7.13
C TRP A 234 -11.44 -17.09 -6.19
N ARG A 235 -11.26 -15.80 -6.52
CA ARG A 235 -11.81 -14.68 -5.73
C ARG A 235 -13.32 -14.80 -5.54
N LYS A 236 -14.06 -15.26 -6.55
CA LYS A 236 -15.53 -15.45 -6.47
C LYS A 236 -15.95 -16.71 -5.71
N ARG A 237 -15.29 -17.86 -5.96
CA ARG A 237 -15.76 -19.17 -5.46
C ARG A 237 -15.19 -19.56 -4.09
N GLU A 238 -14.03 -19.04 -3.73
CA GLU A 238 -13.39 -19.34 -2.44
C GLU A 238 -13.51 -18.13 -1.52
N MET A 239 -12.75 -17.06 -1.79
CA MET A 239 -12.74 -15.86 -0.94
C MET A 239 -14.13 -15.21 -0.85
N GLY A 240 -14.84 -15.08 -1.98
CA GLY A 240 -16.15 -14.43 -2.05
C GLY A 240 -17.29 -15.18 -1.37
N LYS A 241 -17.08 -16.44 -0.96
CA LYS A 241 -18.05 -17.24 -0.21
C LYS A 241 -17.83 -17.22 1.30
N ILE A 242 -16.75 -16.60 1.78
CA ILE A 242 -16.49 -16.46 3.20
C ILE A 242 -17.65 -15.66 3.84
N PRO A 243 -18.32 -16.18 4.89
CA PRO A 243 -19.58 -15.62 5.39
C PRO A 243 -19.39 -14.42 6.36
N THR A 244 -18.45 -13.51 6.08
CA THR A 244 -18.19 -12.32 6.91
C THR A 244 -18.84 -11.05 6.32
N SER A 245 -19.12 -10.06 7.17
CA SER A 245 -19.59 -8.72 6.74
C SER A 245 -18.59 -8.06 5.79
N THR A 246 -17.30 -8.18 6.10
CA THR A 246 -16.16 -7.75 5.29
C THR A 246 -16.26 -8.25 3.86
N ILE A 247 -16.42 -9.57 3.66
CA ILE A 247 -16.44 -10.15 2.32
C ILE A 247 -17.74 -9.82 1.58
N LYS A 248 -18.88 -9.74 2.28
CA LYS A 248 -20.13 -9.25 1.68
C LYS A 248 -19.99 -7.81 1.16
N PHE A 249 -19.32 -6.95 1.92
CA PHE A 249 -19.01 -5.59 1.49
C PHE A 249 -18.05 -5.56 0.30
N LEU A 250 -16.94 -6.30 0.36
CA LEU A 250 -15.98 -6.39 -0.74
C LEU A 250 -16.61 -6.91 -2.04
N ASN A 251 -17.43 -7.97 -1.96
CA ASN A 251 -18.20 -8.47 -3.11
C ASN A 251 -19.10 -7.41 -3.74
N LYS A 252 -19.61 -6.45 -2.95
CA LYS A 252 -20.44 -5.36 -3.45
C LYS A 252 -19.60 -4.32 -4.16
N VAL A 253 -18.55 -3.79 -3.51
CA VAL A 253 -17.77 -2.66 -4.05
C VAL A 253 -16.83 -3.04 -5.19
N GLU A 254 -16.34 -4.28 -5.22
CA GLU A 254 -15.47 -4.76 -6.31
C GLU A 254 -16.27 -5.24 -7.54
N ASN A 255 -17.60 -5.36 -7.46
CA ASN A 255 -18.41 -5.93 -8.55
C ASN A 255 -18.19 -5.21 -9.91
N TYR A 256 -17.89 -3.91 -9.86
CA TYR A 256 -17.62 -3.10 -11.05
C TYR A 256 -16.34 -3.49 -11.80
N THR A 257 -15.30 -3.93 -11.06
CA THR A 257 -13.98 -4.27 -11.60
C THR A 257 -13.75 -5.78 -11.78
N MET A 258 -14.66 -6.63 -11.26
CA MET A 258 -14.61 -8.10 -11.41
C MET A 258 -14.96 -8.59 -12.84
N LYS A 259 -14.19 -8.15 -13.83
CA LYS A 259 -14.29 -8.49 -15.25
C LYS A 259 -13.04 -9.28 -15.69
N GLY A 260 -13.19 -10.15 -16.69
CA GLY A 260 -12.06 -10.92 -17.24
C GLY A 260 -11.66 -12.16 -16.41
N PRO A 261 -10.51 -12.78 -16.73
CA PRO A 261 -10.10 -14.06 -16.14
C PRO A 261 -9.38 -13.94 -14.79
N HIS A 262 -8.78 -12.79 -14.49
CA HIS A 262 -7.95 -12.56 -13.29
C HIS A 262 -8.59 -11.52 -12.36
N TRP A 263 -8.39 -11.70 -11.06
CA TRP A 263 -8.73 -10.71 -10.05
C TRP A 263 -7.55 -9.75 -9.89
N ILE A 264 -7.84 -8.46 -9.99
CA ILE A 264 -6.86 -7.38 -9.89
C ILE A 264 -7.16 -6.62 -8.59
N SER A 265 -6.19 -6.59 -7.70
CA SER A 265 -6.25 -5.83 -6.45
C SER A 265 -4.82 -5.54 -6.03
N TYR A 266 -4.31 -4.36 -6.42
CA TYR A 266 -2.89 -4.04 -6.27
C TYR A 266 -2.55 -3.80 -4.80
N ASP A 267 -3.38 -3.00 -4.14
CA ASP A 267 -3.27 -2.61 -2.73
C ASP A 267 -3.36 -3.79 -1.78
N ALA A 268 -4.22 -4.77 -2.09
CA ALA A 268 -4.34 -5.98 -1.28
C ALA A 268 -3.03 -6.74 -1.19
N VAL A 269 -2.23 -6.74 -2.26
CA VAL A 269 -0.91 -7.37 -2.26
C VAL A 269 0.06 -6.58 -1.39
N ALA A 270 0.03 -5.24 -1.43
CA ALA A 270 0.84 -4.39 -0.57
C ALA A 270 0.52 -4.58 0.92
N ALA A 271 -0.75 -4.74 1.29
CA ALA A 271 -1.13 -5.11 2.65
C ALA A 271 -0.77 -6.57 2.99
N ALA A 272 -0.88 -7.50 2.02
CA ALA A 272 -0.58 -8.90 2.27
C ALA A 272 0.90 -9.15 2.59
N ILE A 273 1.83 -8.42 1.97
CA ILE A 273 3.27 -8.55 2.31
C ILE A 273 3.60 -8.03 3.71
N LEU A 274 2.76 -7.18 4.31
CA LEU A 274 2.87 -6.81 5.73
C LEU A 274 2.36 -7.92 6.64
N VAL A 275 1.22 -8.50 6.27
CA VAL A 275 0.54 -9.55 7.04
C VAL A 275 1.30 -10.87 7.01
N GLU A 276 1.83 -11.24 5.84
CA GLU A 276 2.61 -12.45 5.60
C GLU A 276 3.85 -12.10 4.75
N PRO A 277 4.95 -11.63 5.38
CA PRO A 277 6.17 -11.27 4.66
C PRO A 277 6.78 -12.41 3.84
N ALA A 278 6.49 -13.68 4.18
CA ALA A 278 6.95 -14.84 3.41
C ALA A 278 6.35 -14.92 1.99
N VAL A 279 5.32 -14.11 1.68
CA VAL A 279 4.82 -13.95 0.32
C VAL A 279 5.90 -13.39 -0.61
N ILE A 280 6.88 -12.62 -0.11
CA ILE A 280 7.98 -12.11 -0.93
C ILE A 280 8.99 -13.22 -1.21
N LYS A 281 9.11 -13.64 -2.47
CA LYS A 281 10.12 -14.63 -2.90
C LYS A 281 11.45 -14.01 -3.24
N LYS A 282 11.43 -12.85 -3.92
CA LYS A 282 12.63 -12.16 -4.38
C LYS A 282 12.44 -10.65 -4.33
N SER A 283 13.51 -9.97 -3.97
CA SER A 283 13.64 -8.52 -4.05
C SER A 283 15.05 -8.15 -4.47
N LEU A 284 15.21 -6.96 -5.04
CA LEU A 284 16.49 -6.38 -5.42
C LEU A 284 16.73 -5.11 -4.59
N MET A 285 18.00 -4.82 -4.30
CA MET A 285 18.41 -3.54 -3.75
C MET A 285 18.93 -2.71 -4.93
N VAL A 286 18.24 -1.61 -5.25
CA VAL A 286 18.51 -0.80 -6.44
C VAL A 286 18.45 0.69 -6.10
N SER A 287 19.05 1.52 -6.95
CA SER A 287 18.78 2.96 -6.92
C SER A 287 17.71 3.29 -7.94
N ILE A 288 16.68 4.02 -7.51
CA ILE A 288 15.58 4.45 -8.37
C ILE A 288 15.44 5.96 -8.29
N GLU A 289 15.29 6.56 -9.46
CA GLU A 289 14.85 7.94 -9.67
C GLU A 289 13.56 7.94 -10.49
N THR A 290 12.76 8.99 -10.39
CA THR A 290 11.53 9.12 -11.17
C THR A 290 11.60 10.30 -12.11
N LEU A 291 10.94 10.19 -13.26
CA LEU A 291 10.82 11.26 -14.22
C LEU A 291 9.61 12.14 -13.88
N ALA A 292 9.87 13.23 -13.15
CA ALA A 292 8.94 14.32 -12.89
C ALA A 292 8.87 15.29 -14.08
N CYS A 293 8.41 14.79 -15.23
CA CYS A 293 8.14 15.61 -16.42
C CYS A 293 6.62 15.75 -16.65
N PRO A 294 6.15 16.83 -17.31
CA PRO A 294 4.73 17.05 -17.57
C PRO A 294 4.17 16.23 -18.76
N GLU A 295 5.00 15.52 -19.52
CA GLU A 295 4.60 14.87 -20.78
C GLU A 295 4.94 13.36 -20.82
N LYS A 296 5.49 12.89 -21.94
CA LYS A 296 5.90 11.50 -22.16
C LYS A 296 6.86 11.07 -21.05
N ALA A 297 6.63 9.87 -20.52
CA ALA A 297 7.38 9.27 -19.43
C ALA A 297 7.17 9.89 -18.03
N ARG A 298 6.16 10.77 -17.83
CA ARG A 298 5.72 11.20 -16.49
C ARG A 298 5.51 9.99 -15.57
N GLY A 299 6.21 9.95 -14.43
CA GLY A 299 6.11 8.87 -13.44
C GLY A 299 6.86 7.59 -13.78
N VAL A 300 7.55 7.53 -14.93
CA VAL A 300 8.47 6.43 -15.24
C VAL A 300 9.61 6.43 -14.23
N ILE A 301 10.06 5.23 -13.86
CA ILE A 301 11.22 5.05 -13.00
C ILE A 301 12.47 4.70 -13.81
N LEU A 302 13.60 5.31 -13.45
CA LEU A 302 14.93 4.95 -13.91
C LEU A 302 15.61 4.11 -12.85
N ILE A 303 16.17 2.96 -13.22
CA ILE A 303 16.73 2.00 -12.27
C ILE A 303 18.22 1.81 -12.55
N ASP A 304 19.05 2.12 -11.56
CA ASP A 304 20.44 1.71 -11.52
C ASP A 304 20.58 0.44 -10.67
N TYR A 305 20.72 -0.69 -11.36
CA TYR A 305 20.91 -2.02 -10.78
C TYR A 305 22.32 -2.23 -10.19
N ASN A 306 23.27 -1.32 -10.47
CA ASN A 306 24.66 -1.43 -10.03
C ASN A 306 25.05 -0.38 -8.98
N SER A 307 24.09 0.45 -8.53
CA SER A 307 24.36 1.49 -7.55
C SER A 307 24.93 0.93 -6.24
N LYS A 308 25.98 1.58 -5.72
CA LYS A 308 26.53 1.30 -4.39
C LYS A 308 25.75 1.96 -3.25
N LYS A 309 24.74 2.78 -3.58
CA LYS A 309 23.88 3.49 -2.66
C LYS A 309 22.42 3.23 -3.02
N PRO A 310 21.93 1.98 -2.87
CA PRO A 310 20.55 1.66 -3.19
C PRO A 310 19.61 2.44 -2.26
N ASN A 311 18.62 3.11 -2.84
CA ASN A 311 17.58 3.85 -2.11
C ASN A 311 16.24 3.09 -2.10
N VAL A 312 16.15 1.94 -2.78
CA VAL A 312 14.92 1.14 -2.85
C VAL A 312 15.23 -0.35 -2.67
N ARG A 313 14.38 -1.02 -1.89
CA ARG A 313 14.18 -2.47 -2.00
C ARG A 313 12.99 -2.74 -2.93
N LEU A 314 13.27 -3.19 -4.14
CA LEU A 314 12.27 -3.46 -5.16
C LEU A 314 11.84 -4.93 -5.08
N ILE A 315 10.57 -5.19 -4.78
CA ILE A 315 10.02 -6.55 -4.79
C ILE A 315 9.83 -6.97 -6.25
N THR A 316 10.35 -8.14 -6.64
CA THR A 316 10.26 -8.59 -8.03
C THR A 316 9.43 -9.84 -8.20
N HIS A 317 9.32 -10.70 -7.17
CA HIS A 317 8.58 -11.96 -7.26
C HIS A 317 7.83 -12.27 -5.96
N LEU A 318 6.62 -12.79 -6.11
CA LEU A 318 5.74 -13.17 -4.99
C LEU A 318 5.32 -14.65 -5.07
N ASP A 319 4.93 -15.20 -3.93
CA ASP A 319 4.30 -16.50 -3.82
C ASP A 319 2.77 -16.40 -3.93
N GLN A 320 2.23 -16.82 -5.08
CA GLN A 320 0.78 -16.84 -5.30
C GLN A 320 0.03 -17.69 -4.26
N GLN A 321 0.56 -18.85 -3.87
CA GLN A 321 -0.14 -19.76 -2.96
C GLN A 321 -0.16 -19.22 -1.54
N LEU A 322 0.97 -18.69 -1.05
CA LEU A 322 1.03 -18.03 0.26
C LEU A 322 0.15 -16.78 0.28
N LEU A 323 0.11 -16.00 -0.81
CA LEU A 323 -0.78 -14.84 -0.90
C LEU A 323 -2.25 -15.25 -0.78
N LYS A 324 -2.69 -16.24 -1.55
CA LYS A 324 -4.06 -16.77 -1.46
C LYS A 324 -4.38 -17.27 -0.05
N LYS A 325 -3.45 -18.02 0.55
CA LYS A 325 -3.59 -18.54 1.92
C LYS A 325 -3.74 -17.40 2.93
N ALA A 326 -2.86 -16.40 2.88
CA ALA A 326 -2.90 -15.24 3.77
C ALA A 326 -4.23 -14.48 3.66
N LEU A 327 -4.74 -14.27 2.44
CA LEU A 327 -6.04 -13.62 2.23
C LEU A 327 -7.18 -14.44 2.83
N LEU A 328 -7.26 -15.74 2.53
CA LEU A 328 -8.33 -16.61 3.05
C LEU A 328 -8.30 -16.71 4.58
N GLU A 329 -7.12 -16.91 5.17
CA GLU A 329 -6.97 -17.06 6.63
C GLU A 329 -7.36 -15.80 7.40
N ASN A 330 -7.02 -14.62 6.90
CA ASN A 330 -7.37 -13.37 7.58
C ASN A 330 -8.84 -13.00 7.36
N PHE A 331 -9.38 -13.10 6.14
CA PHE A 331 -10.78 -12.77 5.90
C PHE A 331 -11.78 -13.77 6.51
N SER A 332 -11.34 -14.98 6.84
CA SER A 332 -12.15 -15.96 7.58
C SER A 332 -12.30 -15.61 9.06
N LYS A 333 -11.50 -14.69 9.59
CA LYS A 333 -11.65 -14.18 10.96
C LYS A 333 -12.76 -13.13 10.98
N SER A 334 -13.52 -13.09 12.06
CA SER A 334 -14.43 -11.97 12.31
C SER A 334 -13.59 -10.77 12.74
N VAL A 335 -13.85 -9.61 12.13
CA VAL A 335 -13.23 -8.33 12.49
C VAL A 335 -13.98 -7.67 13.63
#